data_AF-A0A640S5S6-F1
#
_entry.id   AF-A0A640S5S6-F1
#
_cell.length_a   1.000
_cell.length_b   1.000
_cell.length_c   1.000
_cell.angle_alpha   90.00
_cell.angle_beta   90.00
_cell.angle_gamma   90.00
#
_symmetry.space_group_name_H-M   'P 1'
#
loop_
_entity.id
_entity.type
_entity.pdbx_description
1 polymer ?
#
loop_
_entity_poly.entity_id
_entity_poly.type
_entity_poly.pdbx_seq_one_letter_code
_entity_poly.pdbx_strand_id
1 'polypeptide(L)'
;MALNREENSKSDRVRGPERPRAASASTGTAVQRMLASQSAVGNTAVVQMLLQAGHLRAQGGEHVGEGEGLFRGGHTVQRAGGRGSSSRDGGHSGRSSARPPRIRVSTLPHVHHIQLPTYGPTFGRGGGTRGHVILGPRGFSDQRSDANSQLPPAIVDARATYTNETFIAGHLVNASFGGDGRRSANLTILTSSANGQMKSFDNSIKLALDNVSNIYERLSRMSVDITPLRLGVEVDVSPAGERYTWDTHGPGKYISKFIHCVATVRGAGLLEDWITAELTKDSSNPNWLYVRGQLDIADRYIDHANTMGMIDNEPRHPIAPAQSRSRRR
;
A
#
# COMPACT_ATOMS: atom_id res chain seq x y z
N MET A 1 -82.71 25.38 13.73
CA MET A 1 -83.33 25.84 12.46
C MET A 1 -82.76 27.20 12.12
N ALA A 2 -82.59 27.47 10.82
CA ALA A 2 -82.19 28.73 10.18
C ALA A 2 -80.69 29.13 10.24
N LEU A 3 -80.03 28.78 9.15
CA LEU A 3 -78.77 29.31 8.63
C LEU A 3 -79.04 30.64 7.88
N ASN A 4 -78.05 31.53 7.89
CA ASN A 4 -77.46 32.27 6.75
C ASN A 4 -77.07 33.70 7.14
N ARG A 5 -75.82 34.09 6.80
CA ARG A 5 -75.51 35.06 5.73
C ARG A 5 -74.30 35.97 6.05
N GLU A 6 -73.27 35.80 5.20
CA GLU A 6 -72.38 36.78 4.53
C GLU A 6 -71.89 38.03 5.29
N GLU A 7 -70.58 38.12 5.51
CA GLU A 7 -69.60 38.96 4.77
C GLU A 7 -69.50 40.41 5.27
N ASN A 8 -68.34 40.79 5.84
CA ASN A 8 -67.45 41.75 5.17
C ASN A 8 -66.14 42.01 5.94
N SER A 9 -65.04 41.86 5.20
CA SER A 9 -63.91 42.80 5.09
C SER A 9 -63.36 43.49 6.35
N LYS A 10 -62.13 43.11 6.74
CA LYS A 10 -60.97 44.00 6.57
C LYS A 10 -59.66 43.27 6.87
N SER A 11 -58.76 43.42 5.91
CA SER A 11 -57.37 42.97 5.91
C SER A 11 -56.52 43.76 6.90
N ASP A 12 -55.89 43.07 7.86
CA ASP A 12 -54.67 43.53 8.51
C ASP A 12 -53.63 42.40 8.46
N ARG A 13 -52.77 42.45 7.43
CA ARG A 13 -51.55 41.62 7.39
C ARG A 13 -50.52 42.25 8.31
N VAL A 14 -50.49 41.79 9.56
CA VAL A 14 -49.37 42.02 10.47
C VAL A 14 -48.14 41.30 9.92
N ARG A 15 -47.12 42.11 9.61
CA ARG A 15 -45.80 41.71 9.11
C ARG A 15 -45.05 41.03 10.27
N GLY A 16 -44.92 39.71 10.23
CA GLY A 16 -44.03 38.97 11.13
C GLY A 16 -42.55 39.21 10.79
N PRO A 17 -41.63 39.14 11.76
CA PRO A 17 -40.22 39.42 11.53
C PRO A 17 -39.58 38.37 10.60
N GLU A 18 -38.87 38.85 9.58
CA GLU A 18 -38.07 38.04 8.67
C GLU A 18 -37.00 37.27 9.46
N ARG A 19 -37.03 35.94 9.37
CA ARG A 19 -35.90 35.10 9.76
C ARG A 19 -34.72 35.37 8.82
N PRO A 20 -33.51 35.62 9.33
CA PRO A 20 -32.34 35.76 8.47
C PRO A 20 -32.08 34.44 7.75
N ARG A 21 -32.03 34.51 6.41
CA ARG A 21 -31.52 33.44 5.53
C ARG A 21 -30.08 33.16 5.92
N ALA A 22 -29.79 31.92 6.31
CA ALA A 22 -28.43 31.45 6.49
C ALA A 22 -27.67 31.61 5.16
N ALA A 23 -26.59 32.37 5.20
CA ALA A 23 -25.63 32.44 4.11
C ALA A 23 -25.07 31.04 3.86
N SER A 24 -25.10 30.59 2.61
CA SER A 24 -24.43 29.37 2.16
C SER A 24 -22.92 29.58 2.29
N ALA A 25 -22.37 29.20 3.44
CA ALA A 25 -20.94 29.25 3.69
C ALA A 25 -20.22 28.22 2.80
N SER A 26 -19.14 28.70 2.20
CA SER A 26 -18.20 28.09 1.27
C SER A 26 -17.34 26.96 1.88
N THR A 27 -17.93 26.11 2.72
CA THR A 27 -17.23 25.05 3.48
C THR A 27 -16.51 24.03 2.58
N GLY A 28 -16.98 23.85 1.34
CA GLY A 28 -16.33 22.96 0.36
C GLY A 28 -14.93 23.42 -0.07
N THR A 29 -14.65 24.72 -0.12
CA THR A 29 -13.32 25.22 -0.55
C THR A 29 -12.31 25.35 0.59
N ALA A 30 -12.75 25.39 1.85
CA ALA A 30 -11.85 25.42 3.00
C ALA A 30 -11.28 24.03 3.29
N VAL A 31 -12.12 22.99 3.25
CA VAL A 31 -11.68 21.59 3.42
C VAL A 31 -10.80 21.14 2.27
N GLN A 32 -11.15 21.48 1.01
CA GLN A 32 -10.27 21.21 -0.14
C GLN A 32 -8.95 21.99 -0.09
N ARG A 33 -8.95 23.26 0.36
CA ARG A 33 -7.70 24.01 0.56
C ARG A 33 -6.85 23.45 1.70
N MET A 34 -7.48 22.93 2.76
CA MET A 34 -6.80 22.31 3.88
C MET A 34 -6.21 20.93 3.52
N LEU A 35 -6.92 20.12 2.73
CA LEU A 35 -6.38 18.87 2.18
C LEU A 35 -5.28 19.13 1.15
N ALA A 36 -5.44 20.13 0.29
CA ALA A 36 -4.39 20.56 -0.63
C ALA A 36 -3.15 21.11 0.13
N SER A 37 -3.35 21.89 1.19
CA SER A 37 -2.24 22.39 2.01
C SER A 37 -1.58 21.28 2.83
N GLN A 38 -2.33 20.29 3.33
CA GLN A 38 -1.76 19.11 3.98
C GLN A 38 -0.99 18.23 2.99
N SER A 39 -1.47 18.08 1.75
CA SER A 39 -0.72 17.37 0.70
C SER A 39 0.56 18.11 0.27
N ALA A 40 0.54 19.45 0.26
CA ALA A 40 1.71 20.27 -0.03
C ALA A 40 2.73 20.19 1.11
N VAL A 41 2.28 20.28 2.36
CA VAL A 41 3.14 20.14 3.56
C VAL A 41 3.71 18.73 3.68
N GLY A 42 2.93 17.69 3.39
CA GLY A 42 3.38 16.30 3.33
C GLY A 42 4.45 16.09 2.25
N ASN A 43 4.24 16.65 1.05
CA ASN A 43 5.23 16.59 -0.02
C ASN A 43 6.50 17.39 0.31
N THR A 44 6.40 18.55 0.97
CA THR A 44 7.56 19.30 1.45
C THR A 44 8.33 18.55 2.52
N ALA A 45 7.64 17.86 3.43
CA ALA A 45 8.27 17.01 4.44
C ALA A 45 9.01 15.82 3.79
N VAL A 46 8.40 15.16 2.79
CA VAL A 46 9.05 14.08 2.02
C VAL A 46 10.27 14.59 1.25
N VAL A 47 10.19 15.76 0.62
CA VAL A 47 11.33 16.38 -0.08
C VAL A 47 12.43 16.78 0.89
N GLN A 48 12.10 17.35 2.06
CA GLN A 48 13.09 17.68 3.09
C GLN A 48 13.73 16.43 3.72
N MET A 49 12.98 15.34 3.86
CA MET A 49 13.52 14.04 4.28
C MET A 49 14.47 13.44 3.24
N LEU A 50 14.15 13.53 1.94
CA LEU A 50 15.05 13.09 0.86
C LEU A 50 16.33 13.93 0.81
N LEU A 51 16.24 15.24 1.12
CA LEU A 51 17.38 16.13 1.23
C LEU A 51 18.23 15.84 2.48
N GLN A 52 17.62 15.52 3.63
CA GLN A 52 18.35 15.13 4.85
C GLN A 52 18.98 13.74 4.78
N ALA A 53 18.42 12.82 3.99
CA ALA A 53 18.95 11.47 3.78
C ALA A 53 20.16 11.40 2.81
N GLY A 54 20.66 12.55 2.33
CA GLY A 54 21.87 12.60 1.48
C GLY A 54 21.64 12.16 0.03
N HIS A 55 20.39 12.12 -0.44
CA HIS A 55 20.08 11.79 -1.84
C HIS A 55 20.21 13.03 -2.74
N LEU A 56 21.45 13.43 -3.04
CA LEU A 56 21.76 14.33 -4.15
C LEU A 56 22.27 13.52 -5.35
N ARG A 57 21.40 13.32 -6.35
CA ARG A 57 21.71 13.55 -7.78
C ARG A 57 20.48 13.29 -8.64
N ALA A 58 19.77 14.37 -8.96
CA ALA A 58 19.23 14.66 -10.30
C ALA A 58 18.61 16.06 -10.26
N GLN A 59 19.46 17.09 -10.19
CA GLN A 59 19.05 18.41 -10.68
C GLN A 59 19.04 18.34 -12.20
N GLY A 60 17.95 18.84 -12.78
CA GLY A 60 17.82 19.06 -14.21
C GLY A 60 18.92 20.00 -14.71
N GLY A 61 19.49 19.63 -15.83
CA GLY A 61 20.20 20.53 -16.73
C GLY A 61 19.61 20.33 -18.11
N GLU A 62 18.85 21.31 -18.57
CA GLU A 62 18.61 21.51 -19.99
C GLU A 62 19.94 21.88 -20.66
N HIS A 63 20.35 21.17 -21.71
CA HIS A 63 20.86 21.80 -22.93
C HIS A 63 20.93 20.80 -24.10
N VAL A 64 20.36 21.28 -25.20
CA VAL A 64 20.47 20.93 -26.62
C VAL A 64 21.85 20.40 -27.07
N GLY A 65 21.86 19.44 -28.00
CA GLY A 65 23.04 19.14 -28.83
C GLY A 65 22.96 17.82 -29.59
N GLU A 66 22.78 17.91 -30.91
CA GLU A 66 22.81 16.83 -31.91
C GLU A 66 24.16 16.09 -31.96
N GLY A 67 24.15 14.86 -32.51
CA GLY A 67 25.38 14.14 -32.83
C GLY A 67 25.16 12.70 -33.26
N GLU A 68 24.83 12.51 -34.53
CA GLU A 68 24.93 11.24 -35.23
C GLU A 68 26.36 10.68 -35.17
N GLY A 69 26.49 9.35 -35.05
CA GLY A 69 27.79 8.69 -35.01
C GLY A 69 27.67 7.18 -35.10
N LEU A 70 27.62 6.68 -36.34
CA LEU A 70 27.91 5.31 -36.76
C LEU A 70 29.02 4.64 -35.92
N PHE A 71 28.86 3.36 -35.55
CA PHE A 71 29.89 2.35 -35.82
C PHE A 71 29.28 0.93 -35.84
N ARG A 72 29.86 0.14 -36.73
CA ARG A 72 29.36 -1.07 -37.38
C ARG A 72 30.32 -2.21 -37.02
N GLY A 73 29.77 -3.36 -36.65
CA GLY A 73 30.26 -4.69 -37.02
C GLY A 73 31.45 -5.32 -36.26
N GLY A 74 31.35 -6.63 -36.06
CA GLY A 74 32.50 -7.52 -36.30
C GLY A 74 32.84 -8.59 -35.27
N HIS A 75 32.25 -9.78 -35.45
CA HIS A 75 32.87 -11.12 -35.40
C HIS A 75 33.70 -11.64 -34.19
N THR A 76 33.10 -12.63 -33.50
CA THR A 76 33.58 -14.00 -33.18
C THR A 76 35.07 -14.36 -33.27
N VAL A 77 35.61 -15.01 -32.22
CA VAL A 77 36.47 -16.22 -32.30
C VAL A 77 36.33 -17.10 -31.02
N GLN A 78 36.15 -18.41 -31.22
CA GLN A 78 36.25 -19.53 -30.27
C GLN A 78 37.70 -20.05 -30.14
N ARG A 79 38.07 -20.61 -28.97
CA ARG A 79 38.83 -21.89 -28.75
C ARG A 79 39.16 -22.00 -27.25
N ALA A 80 38.68 -22.98 -26.50
CA ALA A 80 38.97 -24.42 -26.44
C ALA A 80 40.26 -24.79 -25.69
N GLY A 81 40.08 -25.58 -24.62
CA GLY A 81 40.93 -26.73 -24.29
C GLY A 81 42.03 -26.56 -23.24
N GLY A 82 41.95 -27.34 -22.16
CA GLY A 82 43.09 -27.54 -21.26
C GLY A 82 42.74 -28.28 -19.96
N ARG A 83 42.68 -29.62 -20.02
CA ARG A 83 42.64 -30.52 -18.85
C ARG A 83 43.96 -30.43 -18.06
N GLY A 84 43.90 -30.64 -16.75
CA GLY A 84 45.08 -30.88 -15.91
C GLY A 84 44.71 -31.30 -14.49
N SER A 85 44.58 -32.59 -14.28
CA SER A 85 44.47 -33.27 -12.99
C SER A 85 45.78 -33.21 -12.19
N SER A 86 45.72 -32.94 -10.89
CA SER A 86 46.60 -33.62 -9.91
C SER A 86 46.04 -33.52 -8.50
N SER A 87 45.98 -34.69 -7.87
CA SER A 87 45.73 -34.95 -6.46
C SER A 87 46.92 -34.50 -5.62
N ARG A 88 46.67 -33.97 -4.42
CA ARG A 88 47.55 -34.17 -3.26
C ARG A 88 46.82 -33.98 -1.95
N ASP A 89 47.04 -35.00 -1.13
CA ASP A 89 46.64 -35.24 0.23
C ASP A 89 47.24 -34.21 1.20
N GLY A 90 46.55 -33.94 2.31
CA GLY A 90 47.02 -32.98 3.31
C GLY A 90 45.98 -32.68 4.38
N GLY A 91 45.75 -33.64 5.28
CA GLY A 91 44.92 -33.45 6.46
C GLY A 91 45.50 -32.39 7.40
N HIS A 92 44.68 -31.41 7.77
CA HIS A 92 44.86 -30.57 8.94
C HIS A 92 43.54 -30.50 9.72
N SER A 93 43.61 -31.00 10.95
CA SER A 93 42.61 -30.87 12.00
C SER A 93 42.31 -29.40 12.30
N GLY A 94 41.11 -28.96 11.94
CA GLY A 94 40.58 -27.65 12.31
C GLY A 94 39.16 -27.81 12.83
N ARG A 95 38.96 -27.49 14.11
CA ARG A 95 37.66 -27.39 14.79
C ARG A 95 36.67 -26.65 13.89
N SER A 96 35.71 -27.36 13.32
CA SER A 96 34.54 -26.76 12.67
C SER A 96 33.64 -26.21 13.77
N SER A 97 33.76 -24.91 14.05
CA SER A 97 32.69 -24.17 14.68
C SER A 97 31.45 -24.34 13.81
N ALA A 98 30.42 -24.98 14.39
CA ALA A 98 29.13 -25.15 13.74
C ALA A 98 28.60 -23.78 13.35
N ARG A 99 28.67 -23.48 12.05
CA ARG A 99 28.09 -22.28 11.46
C ARG A 99 26.57 -22.34 11.75
N PRO A 100 25.96 -21.26 12.27
CA PRO A 100 24.54 -21.26 12.57
C PRO A 100 23.73 -21.62 11.31
N PRO A 101 22.61 -22.35 11.46
CA PRO A 101 21.88 -22.89 10.34
C PRO A 101 21.42 -21.74 9.43
N ARG A 102 21.91 -21.75 8.19
CA ARG A 102 21.34 -20.92 7.13
C ARG A 102 19.89 -21.34 6.96
N ILE A 103 18.97 -20.46 7.34
CA ILE A 103 17.54 -20.58 7.06
C ILE A 103 17.39 -20.89 5.57
N ARG A 104 16.86 -22.08 5.25
CA ARG A 104 16.52 -22.45 3.88
C ARG A 104 15.30 -21.64 3.48
N VAL A 105 15.55 -20.56 2.75
CA VAL A 105 14.54 -19.74 2.07
C VAL A 105 13.85 -20.62 1.03
N SER A 106 12.55 -20.88 1.21
CA SER A 106 11.75 -21.61 0.22
C SER A 106 11.48 -20.75 -1.01
N THR A 107 11.45 -21.40 -2.16
CA THR A 107 11.44 -20.85 -3.52
C THR A 107 10.15 -20.11 -3.90
N LEU A 108 10.11 -18.81 -3.61
CA LEU A 108 9.81 -17.76 -4.59
C LEU A 108 11.07 -16.90 -4.63
N PRO A 109 11.64 -16.56 -5.80
CA PRO A 109 12.87 -15.77 -5.80
C PRO A 109 12.53 -14.38 -5.24
N HIS A 110 13.10 -14.08 -4.06
CA HIS A 110 13.36 -12.74 -3.52
C HIS A 110 12.36 -12.05 -2.57
N VAL A 111 11.26 -12.68 -2.14
CA VAL A 111 10.43 -12.09 -1.07
C VAL A 111 10.67 -12.84 0.24
N HIS A 112 11.23 -12.15 1.23
CA HIS A 112 11.39 -12.71 2.57
C HIS A 112 10.08 -12.61 3.35
N HIS A 113 9.45 -13.75 3.61
CA HIS A 113 8.27 -13.84 4.46
C HIS A 113 8.62 -14.37 5.85
N ILE A 114 8.09 -13.72 6.88
CA ILE A 114 7.96 -14.30 8.22
C ILE A 114 6.70 -15.19 8.27
N GLN A 115 5.66 -14.79 7.53
CA GLN A 115 4.45 -15.57 7.27
C GLN A 115 4.00 -15.32 5.83
N LEU A 116 3.72 -16.40 5.10
CA LEU A 116 3.22 -16.33 3.72
C LEU A 116 1.85 -15.63 3.65
N PRO A 117 1.48 -15.05 2.51
CA PRO A 117 0.16 -14.48 2.30
C PRO A 117 -0.96 -15.46 2.60
N THR A 118 -1.98 -15.00 3.32
CA THR A 118 -3.22 -15.72 3.59
C THR A 118 -4.41 -14.87 3.18
N TYR A 119 -5.49 -15.53 2.75
CA TYR A 119 -6.67 -14.87 2.22
C TYR A 119 -7.91 -15.35 2.98
N GLY A 120 -8.80 -14.41 3.27
CA GLY A 120 -10.13 -14.70 3.78
C GLY A 120 -11.01 -15.41 2.74
N PRO A 121 -12.26 -15.72 3.10
CA PRO A 121 -13.23 -16.23 2.15
C PRO A 121 -13.50 -15.20 1.04
N THR A 122 -14.14 -15.66 -0.03
CA THR A 122 -14.66 -14.77 -1.07
C THR A 122 -16.08 -14.32 -0.74
N PHE A 123 -16.36 -13.02 -0.85
CA PHE A 123 -17.70 -12.45 -0.81
C PHE A 123 -18.41 -12.63 -2.16
N GLY A 124 -18.99 -13.81 -2.36
CA GLY A 124 -19.73 -14.16 -3.58
C GLY A 124 -18.94 -13.87 -4.85
N ARG A 125 -19.45 -12.96 -5.69
CA ARG A 125 -18.81 -12.53 -6.95
C ARG A 125 -17.88 -11.32 -6.79
N GLY A 126 -17.78 -10.74 -5.60
CA GLY A 126 -17.02 -9.52 -5.29
C GLY A 126 -15.57 -9.74 -4.88
N GLY A 127 -15.14 -11.00 -4.74
CA GLY A 127 -13.74 -11.33 -4.46
C GLY A 127 -13.43 -11.50 -2.99
N GLY A 128 -12.19 -11.29 -2.59
CA GLY A 128 -11.69 -11.55 -1.23
C GLY A 128 -12.24 -10.60 -0.18
N THR A 129 -12.38 -11.09 1.06
CA THR A 129 -12.79 -10.27 2.21
C THR A 129 -11.65 -9.84 3.12
N ARG A 130 -10.47 -10.47 2.98
CA ARG A 130 -9.27 -10.15 3.77
C ARG A 130 -8.02 -10.69 3.07
N GLY A 131 -6.95 -9.93 3.11
CA GLY A 131 -5.59 -10.36 2.78
C GLY A 131 -4.67 -10.06 3.95
N HIS A 132 -3.78 -11.00 4.28
CA HIS A 132 -2.86 -10.86 5.40
C HIS A 132 -1.49 -11.43 5.05
N VAL A 133 -0.41 -10.75 5.46
CA VAL A 133 0.97 -11.22 5.26
C VAL A 133 1.89 -10.67 6.35
N ILE A 134 2.95 -11.40 6.70
CA ILE A 134 4.04 -10.87 7.53
C ILE A 134 5.34 -10.93 6.75
N LEU A 135 5.86 -9.75 6.42
CA LEU A 135 7.03 -9.53 5.59
C LEU A 135 8.27 -9.39 6.48
N GLY A 136 9.32 -10.14 6.14
CA GLY A 136 10.64 -9.99 6.75
C GLY A 136 11.48 -8.91 6.05
N PRO A 137 12.75 -8.75 6.43
CA PRO A 137 13.66 -7.78 5.82
C PRO A 137 13.73 -7.92 4.30
N ARG A 138 13.59 -6.82 3.56
CA ARG A 138 13.45 -6.84 2.08
C ARG A 138 12.35 -7.79 1.61
N GLY A 139 11.26 -7.86 2.37
CA GLY A 139 10.07 -8.68 2.08
C GLY A 139 9.24 -8.13 0.92
N PHE A 140 9.87 -7.71 -0.17
CA PHE A 140 9.18 -7.30 -1.38
C PHE A 140 10.03 -7.58 -2.63
N SER A 141 9.37 -7.63 -3.79
CA SER A 141 10.00 -7.79 -5.09
C SER A 141 9.53 -6.72 -6.09
N ASP A 142 10.26 -6.62 -7.20
CA ASP A 142 9.89 -5.78 -8.36
C ASP A 142 8.81 -6.42 -9.24
N GLN A 143 8.12 -7.45 -8.73
CA GLN A 143 7.04 -8.12 -9.44
C GLN A 143 5.95 -7.11 -9.81
N ARG A 144 5.63 -7.06 -11.10
CA ARG A 144 4.45 -6.35 -11.60
C ARG A 144 3.18 -7.12 -11.23
N SER A 145 2.06 -6.40 -11.15
CA SER A 145 0.75 -7.02 -10.93
C SER A 145 0.50 -8.17 -11.91
N ASP A 146 0.11 -9.31 -11.36
CA ASP A 146 -0.33 -10.50 -12.08
C ASP A 146 -1.86 -10.68 -11.97
N ALA A 147 -2.58 -9.60 -11.62
CA ALA A 147 -4.02 -9.61 -11.42
C ALA A 147 -4.73 -10.09 -12.69
N ASN A 148 -5.56 -11.12 -12.54
CA ASN A 148 -6.48 -11.50 -13.58
C ASN A 148 -7.56 -10.41 -13.68
N SER A 149 -7.56 -9.66 -14.79
CA SER A 149 -8.47 -8.55 -15.00
C SER A 149 -9.95 -8.95 -15.06
N GLN A 150 -10.27 -10.23 -15.22
CA GLN A 150 -11.64 -10.77 -15.22
C GLN A 150 -12.09 -11.26 -13.84
N LEU A 151 -11.22 -11.16 -12.83
CA LEU A 151 -11.55 -11.48 -11.44
C LEU A 151 -11.55 -10.20 -10.58
N PRO A 152 -12.38 -10.16 -9.53
CA PRO A 152 -13.44 -11.12 -9.21
C PRO A 152 -14.61 -11.05 -10.22
N PRO A 153 -15.46 -12.08 -10.38
CA PRO A 153 -16.40 -12.17 -11.50
C PRO A 153 -17.39 -11.01 -11.66
N ALA A 154 -17.69 -10.25 -10.61
CA ALA A 154 -18.54 -9.06 -10.70
C ALA A 154 -17.85 -7.87 -11.38
N ILE A 155 -16.53 -7.88 -11.57
CA ILE A 155 -15.79 -6.78 -12.21
C ILE A 155 -16.18 -6.60 -13.68
N VAL A 156 -16.52 -7.69 -14.37
CA VAL A 156 -16.96 -7.67 -15.77
C VAL A 156 -18.29 -6.93 -15.88
N ASP A 157 -19.25 -7.27 -15.02
CA ASP A 157 -20.55 -6.62 -14.96
C ASP A 157 -20.42 -5.15 -14.53
N ALA A 158 -19.53 -4.85 -13.58
CA ALA A 158 -19.27 -3.49 -13.12
C ALA A 158 -18.77 -2.60 -14.27
N ARG A 159 -17.79 -3.07 -15.06
CA ARG A 159 -17.27 -2.33 -16.23
C ARG A 159 -18.32 -2.13 -17.32
N ALA A 160 -19.22 -3.11 -17.51
CA ALA A 160 -20.31 -2.99 -18.46
C ALA A 160 -21.41 -2.03 -17.99
N THR A 161 -21.64 -1.94 -16.67
CA THR A 161 -22.73 -1.17 -16.07
C THR A 161 -22.33 0.29 -15.80
N TYR A 162 -21.16 0.52 -15.21
CA TYR A 162 -20.69 1.85 -14.86
C TYR A 162 -19.60 2.29 -15.84
N THR A 163 -20.02 2.66 -17.06
CA THR A 163 -19.12 3.00 -18.18
C THR A 163 -18.33 4.30 -18.00
N ASN A 164 -18.70 5.11 -17.00
CA ASN A 164 -18.02 6.34 -16.60
C ASN A 164 -16.97 6.12 -15.50
N GLU A 165 -16.77 4.88 -15.04
CA GLU A 165 -15.79 4.52 -14.02
C GLU A 165 -14.80 3.49 -14.58
N THR A 166 -13.56 3.54 -14.12
CA THR A 166 -12.54 2.57 -14.51
C THR A 166 -12.26 1.62 -13.34
N PHE A 167 -12.62 0.35 -13.52
CA PHE A 167 -12.38 -0.67 -12.51
C PHE A 167 -11.12 -1.48 -12.74
N ILE A 168 -10.40 -1.70 -11.66
CA ILE A 168 -9.16 -2.47 -11.57
C ILE A 168 -9.41 -3.69 -10.67
N ALA A 169 -8.84 -4.83 -11.06
CA ALA A 169 -8.74 -6.00 -10.20
C ALA A 169 -7.61 -5.73 -9.19
N GLY A 170 -7.99 -5.25 -8.01
CA GLY A 170 -7.05 -4.82 -6.98
C GLY A 170 -6.62 -5.99 -6.09
N HIS A 171 -5.32 -6.15 -5.88
CA HIS A 171 -4.77 -7.10 -4.92
C HIS A 171 -5.09 -6.68 -3.48
N LEU A 172 -5.53 -7.60 -2.62
CA LEU A 172 -5.59 -7.37 -1.17
C LEU A 172 -4.19 -7.45 -0.55
N VAL A 173 -3.45 -8.52 -0.84
CA VAL A 173 -1.99 -8.57 -0.63
C VAL A 173 -1.32 -8.30 -1.96
N ASN A 174 -0.53 -7.23 -2.04
CA ASN A 174 0.15 -6.81 -3.27
C ASN A 174 1.03 -7.94 -3.87
N ALA A 175 1.13 -8.00 -5.20
CA ALA A 175 2.00 -8.93 -5.91
C ALA A 175 3.48 -8.79 -5.51
N SER A 176 3.97 -7.56 -5.28
CA SER A 176 5.31 -7.30 -4.73
C SER A 176 5.52 -7.96 -3.37
N PHE A 177 4.46 -8.20 -2.60
CA PHE A 177 4.50 -8.86 -1.29
C PHE A 177 4.23 -10.37 -1.37
N GLY A 178 4.18 -10.92 -2.59
CA GLY A 178 3.92 -12.34 -2.86
C GLY A 178 2.45 -12.69 -3.00
N GLY A 179 1.56 -11.71 -3.08
CA GLY A 179 0.14 -11.96 -3.31
C GLY A 179 -0.16 -12.53 -4.71
N ASP A 180 -1.01 -13.55 -4.79
CA ASP A 180 -1.39 -14.21 -6.05
C ASP A 180 -2.58 -13.51 -6.70
N GLY A 181 -2.34 -12.80 -7.81
CA GLY A 181 -3.36 -12.09 -8.57
C GLY A 181 -4.27 -12.98 -9.41
N ARG A 182 -4.03 -14.29 -9.45
CA ARG A 182 -4.88 -15.25 -10.17
C ARG A 182 -5.99 -15.82 -9.28
N ARG A 183 -5.94 -15.55 -7.98
CA ARG A 183 -6.93 -15.99 -7.00
C ARG A 183 -7.95 -14.91 -6.73
N SER A 184 -9.23 -15.23 -6.97
CA SER A 184 -10.32 -14.31 -6.63
C SER A 184 -10.37 -13.95 -5.14
N ALA A 185 -9.84 -14.80 -4.25
CA ALA A 185 -9.75 -14.55 -2.81
C ALA A 185 -8.73 -13.46 -2.43
N ASN A 186 -7.78 -13.13 -3.32
CA ASN A 186 -6.82 -12.05 -3.12
C ASN A 186 -7.16 -10.81 -3.99
N LEU A 187 -8.31 -10.80 -4.65
CA LEU A 187 -8.71 -9.70 -5.51
C LEU A 187 -10.00 -9.06 -5.01
N THR A 188 -10.10 -7.74 -5.17
CA THR A 188 -11.30 -6.96 -4.95
C THR A 188 -11.51 -5.98 -6.11
N ILE A 189 -12.70 -5.41 -6.24
CA ILE A 189 -13.03 -4.43 -7.27
C ILE A 189 -12.67 -3.04 -6.77
N LEU A 190 -11.69 -2.40 -7.40
CA LEU A 190 -11.26 -1.05 -7.07
C LEU A 190 -11.55 -0.09 -8.21
N THR A 191 -11.87 1.15 -7.87
CA THR A 191 -11.71 2.28 -8.79
C THR A 191 -10.24 2.56 -9.05
N SER A 192 -9.94 3.24 -10.15
CA SER A 192 -8.58 3.74 -10.43
C SER A 192 -8.02 4.60 -9.28
N SER A 193 -8.89 5.36 -8.61
CA SER A 193 -8.52 6.22 -7.48
C SER A 193 -8.11 5.40 -6.26
N ALA A 194 -8.92 4.40 -5.89
CA ALA A 194 -8.62 3.53 -4.76
C ALA A 194 -7.34 2.70 -4.99
N ASN A 195 -7.15 2.19 -6.21
CA ASN A 195 -5.93 1.47 -6.57
C ASN A 195 -4.67 2.37 -6.47
N GLY A 196 -4.80 3.65 -6.83
CA GLY A 196 -3.73 4.64 -6.63
C GLY A 196 -3.38 4.84 -5.15
N GLN A 197 -4.38 4.93 -4.28
CA GLN A 197 -4.20 5.03 -2.82
C GLN A 197 -3.58 3.75 -2.23
N MET A 198 -4.02 2.57 -2.66
CA MET A 198 -3.40 1.29 -2.25
C MET A 198 -1.91 1.25 -2.59
N LYS A 199 -1.52 1.74 -3.78
CA LYS A 199 -0.11 1.84 -4.15
C LYS A 199 0.68 2.75 -3.21
N SER A 200 0.11 3.87 -2.74
CA SER A 200 0.76 4.75 -1.78
C SER A 200 0.94 4.11 -0.40
N PHE A 201 -0.07 3.35 0.05
CA PHE A 201 0.02 2.52 1.25
C PHE A 201 1.15 1.49 1.12
N ASP A 202 1.17 0.70 0.05
CA ASP A 202 2.18 -0.33 -0.19
C ASP A 202 3.60 0.24 -0.31
N ASN A 203 3.75 1.42 -0.91
CA ASN A 203 5.06 2.08 -1.00
C ASN A 203 5.61 2.47 0.37
N SER A 204 4.75 2.89 1.30
CA SER A 204 5.18 3.20 2.67
C SER A 204 5.67 1.94 3.40
N ILE A 205 5.00 0.79 3.17
CA ILE A 205 5.47 -0.51 3.68
C ILE A 205 6.85 -0.89 3.12
N LYS A 206 7.09 -0.68 1.81
CA LYS A 206 8.40 -0.95 1.20
C LYS A 206 9.52 -0.15 1.86
N LEU A 207 9.29 1.14 2.11
CA LEU A 207 10.26 2.01 2.80
C LEU A 207 10.49 1.57 4.25
N ALA A 208 9.47 1.12 4.97
CA ALA A 208 9.64 0.54 6.29
C ALA A 208 10.50 -0.74 6.25
N LEU A 209 10.26 -1.61 5.27
CA LEU A 209 11.02 -2.86 5.10
C LEU A 209 12.50 -2.64 4.74
N ASP A 210 12.83 -1.56 4.03
CA ASP A 210 14.22 -1.17 3.78
C ASP A 210 14.94 -0.78 5.09
N ASN A 211 14.28 -0.05 5.98
CA ASN A 211 14.83 0.29 7.30
C ASN A 211 14.96 -0.94 8.21
N VAL A 212 13.97 -1.85 8.17
CA VAL A 212 14.07 -3.16 8.82
C VAL A 212 15.29 -3.93 8.28
N SER A 213 15.58 -3.89 6.98
CA SER A 213 16.80 -4.50 6.41
C SER A 213 18.07 -3.90 6.98
N ASN A 214 18.14 -2.57 7.10
CA ASN A 214 19.30 -1.89 7.67
C ASN A 214 19.56 -2.28 9.13
N ILE A 215 18.50 -2.51 9.91
CA ILE A 215 18.60 -3.02 11.29
C ILE A 215 19.24 -4.42 11.29
N TYR A 216 18.72 -5.34 10.47
CA TYR A 216 19.27 -6.70 10.36
C TYR A 216 20.75 -6.70 9.97
N GLU A 217 21.11 -5.87 8.98
CA GLU A 217 22.51 -5.73 8.55
C GLU A 217 23.41 -5.19 9.67
N ARG A 218 22.95 -4.18 10.42
CA ARG A 218 23.71 -3.60 11.53
C ARG A 218 23.93 -4.61 12.65
N LEU A 219 22.85 -5.25 13.11
CA LEU A 219 22.90 -6.24 14.18
C LEU A 219 23.75 -7.46 13.80
N SER A 220 23.69 -7.90 12.54
CA SER A 220 24.55 -8.96 12.04
C SER A 220 26.03 -8.59 12.09
N ARG A 221 26.41 -7.34 11.78
CA ARG A 221 27.81 -6.87 11.90
C ARG A 221 28.29 -6.82 13.35
N MET A 222 27.37 -6.67 14.29
CA MET A 222 27.62 -6.71 15.73
C MET A 222 27.63 -8.13 16.31
N SER A 223 27.42 -9.15 15.47
CA SER A 223 27.30 -10.56 15.88
C SER A 223 26.16 -10.82 16.88
N VAL A 224 25.09 -10.02 16.82
CA VAL A 224 23.87 -10.23 17.61
C VAL A 224 23.01 -11.29 16.93
N ASP A 225 22.50 -12.27 17.68
CA ASP A 225 21.51 -13.22 17.16
C ASP A 225 20.14 -12.55 17.04
N ILE A 226 19.72 -12.34 15.78
CA ILE A 226 18.48 -11.66 15.41
C ILE A 226 17.31 -12.62 15.17
N THR A 227 17.54 -13.94 15.25
CA THR A 227 16.52 -14.96 15.04
C THR A 227 15.29 -14.76 15.94
N PRO A 228 15.44 -14.43 17.24
CA PRO A 228 14.30 -14.26 18.15
C PRO A 228 13.42 -13.06 17.81
N LEU A 229 13.97 -12.03 17.17
CA LEU A 229 13.27 -10.77 16.95
C LEU A 229 12.05 -10.94 16.03
N ARG A 230 12.19 -11.80 15.00
CA ARG A 230 11.21 -11.91 13.89
C ARG A 230 10.72 -10.51 13.46
N LEU A 231 11.67 -9.59 13.34
CA LEU A 231 11.40 -8.18 13.06
C LEU A 231 11.00 -8.02 11.60
N GLY A 232 9.87 -7.35 11.36
CA GLY A 232 9.25 -7.28 10.05
C GLY A 232 8.02 -6.39 10.05
N VAL A 233 7.24 -6.45 8.96
CA VAL A 233 5.99 -5.70 8.83
C VAL A 233 4.83 -6.66 8.62
N GLU A 234 3.86 -6.62 9.51
CA GLU A 234 2.56 -7.30 9.35
C GLU A 234 1.62 -6.36 8.61
N VAL A 235 0.95 -6.86 7.56
CA VAL A 235 0.03 -6.12 6.71
C VAL A 235 -1.31 -6.85 6.67
N ASP A 236 -2.39 -6.12 6.91
CA ASP A 236 -3.78 -6.59 6.83
C ASP A 236 -4.59 -5.66 5.95
N VAL A 237 -5.33 -6.24 5.00
CA VAL A 237 -6.17 -5.49 4.06
C VAL A 237 -7.53 -6.15 3.98
N SER A 238 -8.60 -5.38 4.24
CA SER A 238 -9.98 -5.87 4.22
C SER A 238 -10.91 -4.84 3.59
N PRO A 239 -11.67 -5.18 2.53
CA PRO A 239 -12.79 -4.36 2.09
C PRO A 239 -13.81 -4.22 3.22
N ALA A 240 -14.37 -3.02 3.42
CA ALA A 240 -15.49 -2.83 4.34
C ALA A 240 -16.64 -3.73 3.88
N GLY A 241 -17.06 -4.66 4.73
CA GLY A 241 -17.94 -5.77 4.36
C GLY A 241 -19.29 -5.37 3.76
N GLU A 242 -20.17 -6.34 3.56
CA GLU A 242 -21.40 -6.25 2.74
C GLU A 242 -22.34 -5.05 3.02
N ARG A 243 -22.25 -4.44 4.21
CA ARG A 243 -23.05 -3.27 4.60
C ARG A 243 -22.57 -1.95 3.98
N TYR A 244 -21.35 -1.93 3.45
CA TYR A 244 -20.71 -0.74 2.90
C TYR A 244 -20.44 -0.92 1.42
N THR A 245 -21.41 -1.43 0.67
CA THR A 245 -21.31 -1.58 -0.78
C THR A 245 -21.87 -0.36 -1.51
N TRP A 246 -21.51 -0.19 -2.78
CA TRP A 246 -21.98 0.93 -3.60
C TRP A 246 -23.51 0.95 -3.74
N ASP A 247 -24.07 -0.22 -4.01
CA ASP A 247 -25.49 -0.42 -4.26
C ASP A 247 -26.00 -1.62 -3.45
N THR A 248 -27.33 -1.76 -3.39
CA THR A 248 -28.01 -2.97 -2.86
C THR A 248 -28.34 -3.98 -3.96
N HIS A 249 -28.21 -3.59 -5.24
CA HIS A 249 -28.55 -4.39 -6.41
C HIS A 249 -27.45 -4.32 -7.48
N GLY A 250 -27.58 -5.13 -8.54
CA GLY A 250 -26.62 -5.11 -9.65
C GLY A 250 -25.19 -5.49 -9.24
N PRO A 251 -24.17 -5.05 -10.00
CA PRO A 251 -22.77 -5.29 -9.65
C PRO A 251 -22.28 -4.47 -8.46
N GLY A 252 -22.87 -3.30 -8.17
CA GLY A 252 -22.44 -2.41 -7.08
C GLY A 252 -22.57 -3.02 -5.68
N LYS A 253 -23.46 -4.00 -5.49
CA LYS A 253 -23.55 -4.77 -4.23
C LYS A 253 -22.33 -5.65 -3.93
N TYR A 254 -21.42 -5.78 -4.90
CA TYR A 254 -20.17 -6.52 -4.75
C TYR A 254 -18.94 -5.60 -4.63
N ILE A 255 -19.14 -4.27 -4.69
CA ILE A 255 -18.06 -3.28 -4.66
C ILE A 255 -18.14 -2.57 -3.32
N SER A 256 -17.10 -2.75 -2.50
CA SER A 256 -17.00 -2.04 -1.22
C SER A 256 -16.68 -0.57 -1.44
N LYS A 257 -17.30 0.31 -0.66
CA LYS A 257 -17.06 1.76 -0.62
C LYS A 257 -15.73 2.11 0.02
N PHE A 258 -15.21 1.26 0.90
CA PHE A 258 -13.97 1.52 1.62
C PHE A 258 -13.10 0.28 1.67
N ILE A 259 -11.79 0.45 1.58
CA ILE A 259 -10.82 -0.62 1.89
C ILE A 259 -10.05 -0.19 3.13
N HIS A 260 -10.03 -1.06 4.14
CA HIS A 260 -9.27 -0.84 5.35
C HIS A 260 -7.94 -1.59 5.25
N CYS A 261 -6.86 -0.84 5.24
CA CYS A 261 -5.49 -1.30 5.17
C CYS A 261 -4.78 -0.91 6.47
N VAL A 262 -4.13 -1.86 7.12
CA VAL A 262 -3.38 -1.65 8.36
C VAL A 262 -2.03 -2.33 8.24
N ALA A 263 -0.99 -1.66 8.72
CA ALA A 263 0.33 -2.23 8.88
C ALA A 263 0.85 -2.03 10.31
N THR A 264 1.69 -2.94 10.78
CA THR A 264 2.38 -2.85 12.08
C THR A 264 3.80 -3.38 11.99
N VAL A 265 4.75 -2.78 12.71
CA VAL A 265 6.10 -3.32 12.85
C VAL A 265 6.09 -4.44 13.88
N ARG A 266 6.34 -5.68 13.43
CA ARG A 266 6.46 -6.85 14.29
C ARG A 266 7.82 -6.92 14.92
N GLY A 267 7.90 -7.33 16.18
CA GLY A 267 9.16 -7.49 16.90
C GLY A 267 9.79 -6.18 17.40
N ALA A 268 9.17 -5.03 17.14
CA ALA A 268 9.67 -3.71 17.54
C ALA A 268 9.88 -3.59 19.06
N GLY A 269 8.90 -4.02 19.87
CA GLY A 269 9.01 -3.93 21.33
C GLY A 269 10.20 -4.72 21.90
N LEU A 270 10.39 -5.97 21.43
CA LEU A 270 11.53 -6.79 21.84
C LEU A 270 12.87 -6.15 21.44
N LEU A 271 12.92 -5.55 20.25
CA LEU A 271 14.11 -4.84 19.80
C LEU A 271 14.37 -3.58 20.64
N GLU A 272 13.34 -2.80 20.97
CA GLU A 272 13.48 -1.59 21.76
C GLU A 272 13.95 -1.89 23.19
N ASP A 273 13.48 -3.00 23.78
CA ASP A 273 13.98 -3.49 25.06
C ASP A 273 15.48 -3.81 24.98
N TRP A 274 15.93 -4.45 23.91
CA TRP A 274 17.35 -4.76 23.69
C TRP A 274 18.20 -3.50 23.49
N ILE A 275 17.74 -2.59 22.63
CA ILE A 275 18.39 -1.30 22.39
C ILE A 275 18.55 -0.54 23.71
N THR A 276 17.48 -0.47 24.51
CA THR A 276 17.47 0.24 25.80
C THR A 276 18.44 -0.37 26.79
N ALA A 277 18.46 -1.70 26.91
CA ALA A 277 19.39 -2.41 27.78
C ALA A 277 20.85 -2.15 27.41
N GLU A 278 21.16 -2.06 26.12
CA GLU A 278 22.51 -1.84 25.62
C GLU A 278 22.95 -0.38 25.74
N LEU A 279 22.08 0.58 25.43
CA LEU A 279 22.37 2.01 25.62
C LEU A 279 22.43 2.42 27.09
N THR A 280 21.89 1.63 28.01
CA THR A 280 22.12 1.83 29.45
C THR A 280 23.57 1.52 29.84
N LYS A 281 24.22 0.58 29.13
CA LYS A 281 25.64 0.21 29.38
C LYS A 281 26.59 1.23 28.77
N ASP A 282 26.27 1.71 27.56
CA ASP A 282 26.99 2.76 26.86
C ASP A 282 26.01 3.60 26.03
N SER A 283 25.61 4.74 26.58
CA SER A 283 24.65 5.64 25.95
C SER A 283 25.16 6.30 24.67
N SER A 284 26.46 6.23 24.43
CA SER A 284 27.11 6.83 23.27
C SER A 284 27.35 5.84 22.13
N ASN A 285 26.97 4.57 22.30
CA ASN A 285 27.25 3.52 21.32
C ASN A 285 26.59 3.83 19.96
N PRO A 286 27.38 4.15 18.92
CA PRO A 286 26.83 4.62 17.65
C PRO A 286 26.06 3.53 16.90
N ASN A 287 26.33 2.25 17.16
CA ASN A 287 25.62 1.17 16.49
C ASN A 287 24.19 1.03 17.04
N TRP A 288 24.01 1.08 18.36
CA TRP A 288 22.68 0.97 18.96
C TRP A 288 21.84 2.23 18.73
N LEU A 289 22.46 3.42 18.72
CA LEU A 289 21.79 4.66 18.29
C LEU A 289 21.32 4.59 16.83
N TYR A 290 22.15 4.02 15.94
CA TYR A 290 21.76 3.80 14.55
C TYR A 290 20.58 2.83 14.44
N VAL A 291 20.60 1.70 15.17
CA VAL A 291 19.51 0.73 15.15
C VAL A 291 18.20 1.36 15.63
N ARG A 292 18.23 2.12 16.74
CA ARG A 292 17.06 2.87 17.22
C ARG A 292 16.53 3.84 16.16
N GLY A 293 17.41 4.63 15.56
CA GLY A 293 17.01 5.59 14.53
C GLY A 293 16.37 4.93 13.30
N GLN A 294 16.83 3.74 12.89
CA GLN A 294 16.19 2.99 11.80
C GLN A 294 14.82 2.42 12.21
N LEU A 295 14.66 1.98 13.47
CA LEU A 295 13.38 1.51 14.00
C LEU A 295 12.36 2.66 14.01
N ASP A 296 12.76 3.84 14.50
CA ASP A 296 11.93 5.06 14.51
C ASP A 296 11.52 5.50 13.09
N ILE A 297 12.38 5.31 12.09
CA ILE A 297 12.05 5.60 10.69
C ILE A 297 11.04 4.58 10.16
N ALA A 298 11.23 3.29 10.45
CA ALA A 298 10.31 2.24 10.04
C ALA A 298 8.90 2.49 10.62
N ASP A 299 8.80 2.79 11.91
CA ASP A 299 7.54 3.10 12.58
C ASP A 299 6.86 4.33 11.96
N ARG A 300 7.60 5.41 11.68
CA ARG A 300 7.03 6.58 11.00
C ARG A 300 6.45 6.27 9.61
N TYR A 301 7.07 5.38 8.84
CA TYR A 301 6.51 4.96 7.57
C TYR A 301 5.25 4.10 7.74
N ILE A 302 5.18 3.28 8.80
CA ILE A 302 3.97 2.52 9.13
C ILE A 302 2.85 3.45 9.60
N ASP A 303 3.13 4.44 10.44
CA ASP A 303 2.16 5.46 10.84
C ASP A 303 1.63 6.21 9.61
N HIS A 304 2.53 6.63 8.72
CA HIS A 304 2.13 7.26 7.46
C HIS A 304 1.24 6.34 6.62
N ALA A 305 1.60 5.07 6.46
CA ALA A 305 0.76 4.09 5.76
C ALA A 305 -0.65 4.04 6.38
N ASN A 306 -0.73 3.94 7.70
CA ASN A 306 -1.99 3.82 8.44
C ASN A 306 -2.85 5.09 8.38
N THR A 307 -2.28 6.30 8.27
CA THR A 307 -3.07 7.52 8.03
C THR A 307 -3.80 7.50 6.69
N MET A 308 -3.27 6.78 5.70
CA MET A 308 -3.90 6.53 4.40
C MET A 308 -4.62 5.17 4.34
N GLY A 309 -4.69 4.46 5.47
CA GLY A 309 -5.16 3.08 5.55
C GLY A 309 -6.66 2.94 5.30
N MET A 310 -7.45 4.00 5.46
CA MET A 310 -8.85 4.03 5.05
C MET A 310 -8.95 4.56 3.62
N ILE A 311 -9.05 3.64 2.66
CA ILE A 311 -9.06 3.97 1.24
C ILE A 311 -10.48 4.16 0.78
N ASP A 312 -10.76 5.35 0.24
CA ASP A 312 -12.02 5.66 -0.41
C ASP A 312 -12.07 4.98 -1.79
N ASN A 313 -13.06 4.11 -1.92
CA ASN A 313 -13.40 3.40 -3.13
C ASN A 313 -14.82 3.75 -3.59
N GLU A 314 -15.37 4.91 -3.26
CA GLU A 314 -16.65 5.39 -3.80
C GLU A 314 -16.52 5.87 -5.27
N PRO A 315 -17.62 5.84 -6.04
CA PRO A 315 -17.61 6.32 -7.42
C PRO A 315 -17.43 7.83 -7.46
N ARG A 316 -16.63 8.33 -8.42
CA ARG A 316 -16.41 9.78 -8.59
C ARG A 316 -17.63 10.54 -9.08
N HIS A 317 -18.59 9.83 -9.67
CA HIS A 317 -19.82 10.39 -10.21
C HIS A 317 -21.02 9.65 -9.62
N PRO A 318 -22.15 10.34 -9.38
CA PRO A 318 -23.38 9.70 -8.95
C PRO A 318 -23.70 8.54 -9.87
N ILE A 319 -23.94 7.36 -9.29
CA ILE A 319 -24.41 6.20 -10.04
C ILE A 319 -25.79 6.57 -10.57
N ALA A 320 -25.89 6.90 -11.86
CA ALA A 320 -27.19 7.06 -12.48
C ALA A 320 -27.90 5.70 -12.41
N PRO A 321 -29.13 5.61 -11.87
CA PRO A 321 -29.85 4.35 -11.86
C PRO A 321 -29.95 3.86 -13.30
N ALA A 322 -29.54 2.61 -13.53
CA ALA A 322 -29.60 1.98 -14.84
C ALA A 322 -30.96 2.27 -15.44
N GLN A 323 -30.99 3.01 -16.55
CA GLN A 323 -32.25 3.27 -17.24
C GLN A 323 -32.84 1.91 -17.57
N SER A 324 -33.94 1.57 -16.90
CA SER A 324 -34.70 0.38 -17.23
C SER A 324 -35.07 0.53 -18.70
N ARG A 325 -34.43 -0.25 -19.57
CA ARG A 325 -34.91 -0.42 -20.94
C ARG A 325 -36.25 -1.13 -20.80
N SER A 326 -37.28 -0.31 -20.62
CA SER A 326 -38.67 -0.66 -20.84
C SER A 326 -38.74 -1.17 -22.28
N ARG A 327 -38.61 -2.48 -22.45
CA ARG A 327 -39.09 -3.17 -23.64
C ARG A 327 -40.61 -2.96 -23.65
N ARG A 328 -41.05 -1.86 -24.26
CA ARG A 328 -42.42 -1.78 -24.77
C ARG A 328 -42.50 -2.81 -25.89
N ARG A 329 -43.22 -3.90 -25.60
CA ARG A 329 -43.90 -4.70 -26.61
C ARG A 329 -45.07 -3.89 -27.16
#